data_AF-A0A661TPE9-F1
#
_entry.id   AF-A0A661TPE9-F1
#
_cell.length_a   1.000
_cell.length_b   1.000
_cell.length_c   1.000
_cell.angle_alpha   90.00
_cell.angle_beta   90.00
_cell.angle_gamma   90.00
#
_symmetry.space_group_name_H-M   'P 1'
#
loop_
_entity.id
_entity.type
_entity.pdbx_description
1 polymer ?
#
loop_
_entity_poly.entity_id
_entity_poly.type
_entity_poly.pdbx_seq_one_letter_code
_entity_poly.pdbx_strand_id
1 'polypeptide(L)'
;MRSKLLLAIAVTVIVIGLIAVVINTNTEVQLQQLDVRTKQNEINTLDELNKTYEIKLKDAEGDADQIKQLEQEQQELKQENERLQQELAAKRARQAEQARNVAYAAKPVTVTGDKQSWLEASGIPADQWWAVDQIVSRESGWNPNAVNPTSGACGLGQQLPCGKWAGAWNDPVAALKAQYGYVVARYGGYAQAVAFWEQNHWY
;
A
#
# COMPACT_ATOMS: atom_id res chain seq x y z
N MET A 1 2.19 5.42 37.16
CA MET A 1 1.72 4.01 36.94
C MET A 1 0.44 3.92 36.13
N ARG A 2 -0.54 4.83 36.30
CA ARG A 2 -1.81 4.80 35.54
C ARG A 2 -1.70 5.26 34.08
N SER A 3 -0.80 6.19 33.72
CA SER A 3 -0.59 6.60 32.31
C SER A 3 0.02 5.49 31.45
N LYS A 4 1.02 4.78 32.00
CA LYS A 4 1.59 3.56 31.38
C LYS A 4 0.55 2.45 31.17
N LEU A 5 -0.52 2.43 31.99
CA LEU A 5 -1.62 1.46 31.88
C LEU A 5 -2.58 1.82 30.73
N LEU A 6 -2.87 3.10 30.50
CA LEU A 6 -3.73 3.55 29.39
C LEU A 6 -3.04 3.39 28.03
N LEU A 7 -1.74 3.71 27.96
CA LEU A 7 -0.91 3.45 26.76
C LEU A 7 -0.80 1.94 26.50
N ALA A 8 -0.65 1.12 27.56
CA ALA A 8 -0.65 -0.34 27.43
C ALA A 8 -2.02 -0.87 26.98
N ILE A 9 -3.14 -0.35 27.48
CA ILE A 9 -4.49 -0.83 27.09
C ILE A 9 -4.80 -0.52 25.62
N ALA A 10 -4.38 0.64 25.10
CA ALA A 10 -4.54 0.97 23.68
C ALA A 10 -3.70 0.05 22.76
N VAL A 11 -2.53 -0.39 23.21
CA VAL A 11 -1.61 -1.26 22.45
C VAL A 11 -1.94 -2.76 22.60
N THR A 12 -2.52 -3.19 23.74
CA THR A 12 -2.72 -4.62 24.04
C THR A 12 -3.95 -5.23 23.33
N VAL A 13 -4.93 -4.44 22.91
CA VAL A 13 -6.16 -4.95 22.28
C VAL A 13 -5.96 -5.49 20.85
N ILE A 14 -4.80 -5.25 20.20
CA ILE A 14 -4.58 -5.64 18.79
C ILE A 14 -3.85 -6.99 18.62
N VAL A 15 -3.35 -7.62 19.70
CA VAL A 15 -2.47 -8.80 19.57
C VAL A 15 -3.22 -10.15 19.51
N ILE A 16 -4.54 -10.19 19.70
CA ILE A 16 -5.29 -11.46 19.61
C ILE A 16 -6.01 -11.56 18.26
N GLY A 17 -5.25 -11.96 17.25
CA GLY A 17 -5.73 -12.47 15.96
C GLY A 17 -4.87 -13.64 15.55
N LEU A 18 -5.02 -14.76 16.26
CA LEU A 18 -4.20 -15.97 16.16
C LEU A 18 -4.81 -17.01 15.20
N ILE A 19 -3.92 -17.73 14.48
CA ILE A 19 -3.98 -19.14 14.03
C ILE A 19 -4.25 -19.44 12.53
N ALA A 20 -3.12 -19.76 11.87
CA ALA A 20 -2.76 -20.92 11.03
C ALA A 20 -3.67 -21.45 9.92
N VAL A 21 -3.14 -21.57 8.69
CA VAL A 21 -3.22 -22.72 7.74
C VAL A 21 -2.22 -22.49 6.56
N VAL A 22 -1.10 -23.25 6.51
CA VAL A 22 -0.66 -24.26 5.50
C VAL A 22 0.03 -23.76 4.21
N ILE A 23 1.30 -24.17 4.07
CA ILE A 23 2.15 -24.40 2.87
C ILE A 23 1.94 -23.44 1.68
N ASN A 24 2.68 -22.32 1.64
CA ASN A 24 3.17 -21.70 0.39
C ASN A 24 4.18 -20.57 0.70
N THR A 25 5.15 -20.33 -0.18
CA THR A 25 6.10 -19.19 -0.11
C THR A 25 5.43 -17.80 -0.12
N ASN A 26 4.11 -17.74 -0.32
CA ASN A 26 3.29 -16.53 -0.25
C ASN A 26 3.02 -16.01 1.18
N THR A 27 3.26 -16.81 2.22
CA THR A 27 2.86 -16.44 3.60
C THR A 27 3.70 -15.29 4.16
N GLU A 28 5.02 -15.31 3.94
CA GLU A 28 5.91 -14.29 4.51
C GLU A 28 5.67 -12.90 3.92
N VAL A 29 5.48 -12.80 2.60
CA VAL A 29 5.16 -11.53 1.93
C VAL A 29 3.82 -10.99 2.40
N GLN A 30 2.81 -11.85 2.56
CA GLN A 30 1.51 -11.46 3.10
C GLN A 30 1.60 -11.01 4.56
N LEU A 31 2.38 -11.70 5.39
CA LEU A 31 2.63 -11.32 6.79
C LEU A 31 3.36 -9.98 6.89
N GLN A 32 4.35 -9.74 6.05
CA GLN A 32 5.07 -8.46 5.98
C GLN A 32 4.13 -7.33 5.55
N GLN A 33 3.27 -7.54 4.55
CA GLN A 33 2.27 -6.56 4.14
C GLN A 33 1.26 -6.27 5.26
N LEU A 34 0.84 -7.31 6.00
CA LEU A 34 -0.05 -7.17 7.15
C LEU A 34 0.62 -6.35 8.27
N ASP A 35 1.87 -6.61 8.59
CA ASP A 35 2.65 -5.86 9.59
C ASP A 35 2.79 -4.36 9.23
N VAL A 36 3.06 -4.04 7.96
CA VAL A 36 3.04 -2.65 7.46
C VAL A 36 1.65 -2.01 7.62
N ARG A 37 0.58 -2.74 7.32
CA ARG A 37 -0.80 -2.25 7.48
C ARG A 37 -1.16 -2.01 8.94
N THR A 38 -0.81 -2.94 9.82
CA THR A 38 -1.05 -2.84 11.27
C THR A 38 -0.36 -1.61 11.84
N LYS A 39 0.91 -1.36 11.49
CA LYS A 39 1.63 -0.16 11.92
C LYS A 39 1.05 1.13 11.38
N GLN A 40 0.58 1.14 10.13
CA GLN A 40 -0.13 2.31 9.61
C GLN A 40 -1.41 2.60 10.42
N ASN A 41 -2.17 1.58 10.80
CA ASN A 41 -3.36 1.76 11.63
C ASN A 41 -3.02 2.27 13.04
N GLU A 42 -1.91 1.81 13.61
CA GLU A 42 -1.40 2.29 14.90
C GLU A 42 -1.04 3.78 14.84
N ILE A 43 -0.33 4.22 13.80
CA ILE A 43 -0.03 5.63 13.55
C ILE A 43 -1.32 6.45 13.41
N ASN A 44 -2.27 5.99 12.60
CA ASN A 44 -3.56 6.68 12.43
C ASN A 44 -4.31 6.83 13.76
N THR A 45 -4.23 5.81 14.64
CA THR A 45 -4.85 5.84 15.97
C THR A 45 -4.16 6.86 16.87
N LEU A 46 -2.82 6.92 16.84
CA LEU A 46 -2.06 7.92 17.59
C LEU A 46 -2.31 9.34 17.09
N ASP A 47 -2.51 9.55 15.79
CA ASP A 47 -2.89 10.86 15.24
C ASP A 47 -4.26 11.31 15.77
N GLU A 48 -5.25 10.44 15.82
CA GLU A 48 -6.56 10.75 16.41
C GLU A 48 -6.48 11.02 17.92
N LEU A 49 -5.63 10.27 18.64
CA LEU A 49 -5.39 10.49 20.05
C LEU A 49 -4.68 11.84 20.27
N ASN A 50 -3.69 12.19 19.45
CA ASN A 50 -3.01 13.49 19.50
C ASN A 50 -3.99 14.65 19.32
N LYS A 51 -4.91 14.56 18.34
CA LYS A 51 -5.99 15.55 18.16
C LYS A 51 -6.88 15.67 19.40
N THR A 52 -7.19 14.54 20.05
CA THR A 52 -7.99 14.52 21.28
C THR A 52 -7.26 15.24 22.43
N TYR A 53 -5.95 15.02 22.59
CA TYR A 53 -5.15 15.71 23.61
C TYR A 53 -4.99 17.21 23.31
N GLU A 54 -4.90 17.62 22.05
CA GLU A 54 -4.93 19.03 21.67
C GLU A 54 -6.21 19.73 22.10
N ILE A 55 -7.36 19.07 21.95
CA ILE A 55 -8.65 19.59 22.40
C ILE A 55 -8.67 19.69 23.93
N LYS A 56 -8.29 18.62 24.64
CA LYS A 56 -8.25 18.61 26.11
C LYS A 56 -7.35 19.71 26.69
N LEU A 57 -6.22 19.99 26.04
CA LEU A 57 -5.32 21.06 26.46
C LEU A 57 -5.93 22.45 26.22
N LYS A 58 -6.67 22.65 25.13
CA LYS A 58 -7.39 23.90 24.86
C LYS A 58 -8.52 24.16 25.85
N ASP A 59 -9.20 23.10 26.29
CA ASP A 59 -10.35 23.17 27.21
C ASP A 59 -9.92 23.13 28.69
N ALA A 60 -8.64 22.88 28.98
CA ALA A 60 -8.13 22.81 30.34
C ALA A 60 -7.98 24.21 30.95
N GLU A 61 -8.75 24.48 32.01
CA GLU A 61 -8.67 25.74 32.76
C GLU A 61 -8.30 25.48 34.24
N GLY A 62 -7.42 26.32 34.80
CA GLY A 62 -7.28 26.49 36.26
C GLY A 62 -6.52 25.40 37.05
N ASP A 63 -6.19 24.24 36.48
CA ASP A 63 -5.39 23.19 37.12
C ASP A 63 -4.03 23.00 36.42
N ALA A 64 -2.99 23.62 36.97
CA ALA A 64 -1.63 23.60 36.42
C ALA A 64 -1.00 22.20 36.41
N ASP A 65 -1.34 21.33 37.37
CA ASP A 65 -0.81 19.98 37.44
C ASP A 65 -1.47 19.09 36.38
N GLN A 66 -2.78 19.26 36.16
CA GLN A 66 -3.50 18.59 35.07
C GLN A 66 -2.98 19.02 33.70
N ILE A 67 -2.77 20.31 33.48
CA ILE A 67 -2.21 20.84 32.21
C ILE A 67 -0.83 20.23 31.97
N LYS A 68 0.05 20.28 32.97
CA LYS A 68 1.40 19.71 32.87
C LYS A 68 1.38 18.21 32.56
N GLN A 69 0.45 17.46 33.16
CA GLN A 69 0.29 16.03 32.87
C GLN A 69 -0.18 15.81 31.43
N LEU A 70 -1.16 16.58 30.95
CA LEU A 70 -1.67 16.49 29.58
C LEU A 70 -0.60 16.87 28.55
N GLU A 71 0.22 17.89 28.82
CA GLU A 71 1.34 18.29 27.97
C GLU A 71 2.39 17.18 27.88
N GLN A 72 2.75 16.56 29.02
CA GLN A 72 3.68 15.44 29.04
C GLN A 72 3.14 14.24 28.25
N GLU A 73 1.87 13.86 28.45
CA GLU A 73 1.24 12.76 27.72
C GLU A 73 1.17 13.06 26.21
N GLN A 74 0.86 14.30 25.81
CA GLN A 74 0.87 14.70 24.41
C GLN A 74 2.28 14.63 23.81
N GLN A 75 3.31 15.02 24.55
CA GLN A 75 4.69 14.94 24.09
C GLN A 75 5.14 13.49 23.92
N GLU A 76 4.79 12.61 24.85
CA GLU A 76 5.06 11.16 24.76
C GLU A 76 4.36 10.55 23.53
N LEU A 77 3.10 10.90 23.27
CA LEU A 77 2.36 10.44 22.08
C LEU A 77 2.96 10.93 20.77
N LYS A 78 3.43 12.18 20.71
CA LYS A 78 4.12 12.74 19.53
C LYS A 78 5.43 11.99 19.26
N GLN A 79 6.24 11.77 20.30
CA GLN A 79 7.50 11.01 20.16
C GLN A 79 7.25 9.56 19.71
N GLU A 80 6.21 8.92 20.25
CA GLU A 80 5.84 7.57 19.86
C GLU A 80 5.36 7.49 18.40
N ASN A 81 4.55 8.47 17.97
CA ASN A 81 4.10 8.57 16.58
C ASN A 81 5.29 8.75 15.62
N GLU A 82 6.22 9.66 15.92
CA GLU A 82 7.45 9.85 15.15
C GLU A 82 8.28 8.55 15.07
N ARG A 83 8.41 7.82 16.18
CA ARG A 83 9.10 6.52 16.23
C ARG A 83 8.44 5.50 15.32
N LEU A 84 7.12 5.37 15.37
CA LEU A 84 6.37 4.43 14.53
C LEU A 84 6.40 4.82 13.05
N GLN A 85 6.39 6.11 12.73
CA GLN A 85 6.57 6.59 11.36
C GLN A 85 7.94 6.19 10.81
N GLN A 86 9.01 6.35 11.58
CA GLN A 86 10.36 5.91 11.20
C GLN A 86 10.42 4.39 11.02
N GLU A 87 9.81 3.62 11.93
CA GLU A 87 9.78 2.16 11.82
C GLU A 87 9.00 1.69 10.59
N LEU A 88 7.83 2.29 10.33
CA LEU A 88 7.02 2.01 9.14
C LEU A 88 7.78 2.35 7.87
N ALA A 89 8.47 3.50 7.82
CA ALA A 89 9.29 3.89 6.68
C ALA A 89 10.43 2.87 6.44
N ALA A 90 11.12 2.44 7.50
CA ALA A 90 12.16 1.42 7.40
C ALA A 90 11.63 0.06 6.94
N LYS A 91 10.41 -0.32 7.34
CA LYS A 91 9.76 -1.55 6.87
C LYS A 91 9.35 -1.48 5.41
N ARG A 92 8.74 -0.37 4.98
CA ARG A 92 8.40 -0.13 3.57
C ARG A 92 9.65 -0.11 2.68
N ALA A 93 10.75 0.50 3.15
CA ALA A 93 12.01 0.52 2.44
C ALA A 93 12.58 -0.90 2.22
N ARG A 94 12.56 -1.74 3.26
CA ARG A 94 12.98 -3.14 3.17
C ARG A 94 12.11 -3.95 2.21
N GLN A 95 10.78 -3.78 2.26
CA GLN A 95 9.87 -4.44 1.31
C GLN A 95 10.12 -3.99 -0.12
N ALA A 96 10.31 -2.69 -0.34
CA ALA A 96 10.62 -2.16 -1.66
C ALA A 96 11.95 -2.70 -2.19
N GLU A 97 12.97 -2.82 -1.34
CA GLU A 97 14.25 -3.45 -1.72
C GLU A 97 14.08 -4.91 -2.11
N GLN A 98 13.34 -5.69 -1.33
CA GLN A 98 13.04 -7.08 -1.66
C GLN A 98 12.27 -7.20 -2.98
N ALA A 99 11.24 -6.36 -3.18
CA ALA A 99 10.47 -6.32 -4.41
C ALA A 99 11.35 -5.98 -5.62
N ARG A 100 12.23 -4.98 -5.51
CA ARG A 100 13.21 -4.64 -6.55
C ARG A 100 14.13 -5.81 -6.87
N ASN A 101 14.67 -6.48 -5.85
CA ASN A 101 15.56 -7.62 -6.05
C ASN A 101 14.86 -8.76 -6.79
N VAL A 102 13.59 -9.04 -6.47
CA VAL A 102 12.77 -10.01 -7.20
C VAL A 102 12.52 -9.56 -8.63
N ALA A 103 12.17 -8.29 -8.84
CA ALA A 103 11.87 -7.74 -10.16
C ALA A 103 13.10 -7.77 -11.09
N TYR A 104 14.27 -7.35 -10.60
CA TYR A 104 15.52 -7.32 -11.38
C TYR A 104 16.15 -8.70 -11.58
N ALA A 105 15.84 -9.69 -10.73
CA ALA A 105 16.26 -11.06 -10.95
C ALA A 105 15.56 -11.70 -12.17
N ALA A 106 14.37 -11.23 -12.52
CA ALA A 106 13.69 -11.65 -13.74
C ALA A 106 14.34 -11.00 -14.97
N LYS A 107 14.77 -11.83 -15.93
CA LYS A 107 15.34 -11.32 -17.19
C LYS A 107 14.24 -10.65 -18.02
N PRO A 108 14.52 -9.51 -18.67
CA PRO A 108 13.60 -8.92 -19.64
C PRO A 108 13.27 -9.94 -20.73
N VAL A 109 11.99 -10.01 -21.11
CA VAL A 109 11.53 -10.87 -22.20
C VAL A 109 11.42 -10.05 -23.49
N THR A 110 11.78 -10.68 -24.61
CA THR A 110 11.46 -10.12 -25.92
C THR A 110 9.96 -10.26 -26.15
N VAL A 111 9.27 -9.12 -26.27
CA VAL A 111 7.84 -9.09 -26.57
C VAL A 111 7.64 -8.89 -28.07
N THR A 112 6.63 -9.56 -28.61
CA THR A 112 6.16 -9.38 -30.00
C THR A 112 4.77 -8.77 -30.00
N GLY A 113 4.39 -8.10 -31.10
CA GLY A 113 3.11 -7.40 -31.22
C GLY A 113 3.17 -5.93 -30.80
N ASP A 114 2.01 -5.29 -30.79
CA ASP A 114 1.81 -3.89 -30.44
C ASP A 114 0.68 -3.76 -29.40
N LYS A 115 0.44 -2.54 -28.92
CA LYS A 115 -0.60 -2.26 -27.91
C LYS A 115 -1.96 -2.84 -28.33
N GLN A 116 -2.30 -2.66 -29.61
CA GLN A 116 -3.57 -3.05 -30.18
C GLN A 116 -3.74 -4.56 -30.14
N SER A 117 -2.74 -5.32 -30.62
CA SER A 117 -2.82 -6.78 -30.63
C SER A 117 -2.82 -7.37 -29.22
N TRP A 118 -2.14 -6.74 -28.26
CA TRP A 118 -2.20 -7.15 -26.86
C TRP A 118 -3.58 -6.90 -26.24
N LEU A 119 -4.20 -5.76 -26.53
CA LEU A 119 -5.56 -5.42 -26.08
C LEU A 119 -6.59 -6.39 -26.65
N GLU A 120 -6.52 -6.69 -27.95
CA GLU A 120 -7.37 -7.69 -28.60
C GLU A 120 -7.24 -9.06 -27.94
N ALA A 121 -6.01 -9.52 -27.73
CA ALA A 121 -5.74 -10.82 -27.11
C ALA A 121 -6.08 -10.86 -25.59
N SER A 122 -6.15 -9.70 -24.93
CA SER A 122 -6.48 -9.59 -23.51
C SER A 122 -7.95 -9.90 -23.23
N GLY A 123 -8.84 -9.70 -24.20
CA GLY A 123 -10.28 -9.84 -24.02
C GLY A 123 -10.93 -8.67 -23.26
N ILE A 124 -10.19 -7.58 -23.01
CA ILE A 124 -10.76 -6.34 -22.48
C ILE A 124 -11.73 -5.77 -23.53
N PRO A 125 -12.96 -5.36 -23.16
CA PRO A 125 -13.91 -4.73 -24.08
C PRO A 125 -13.31 -3.52 -24.80
N ALA A 126 -13.51 -3.44 -26.12
CA ALA A 126 -12.89 -2.42 -26.98
C ALA A 126 -13.28 -0.98 -26.61
N ASP A 127 -14.49 -0.80 -26.08
CA ASP A 127 -14.97 0.48 -25.55
C ASP A 127 -14.22 0.97 -24.30
N GLN A 128 -13.41 0.11 -23.67
CA GLN A 128 -12.56 0.46 -22.52
C GLN A 128 -11.10 0.75 -22.91
N TRP A 129 -10.66 0.45 -24.14
CA TRP A 129 -9.24 0.51 -24.51
C TRP A 129 -8.62 1.90 -24.38
N TRP A 130 -9.40 2.96 -24.61
CA TRP A 130 -8.94 4.34 -24.37
C TRP A 130 -8.54 4.55 -22.90
N ALA A 131 -9.30 3.97 -21.96
CA ALA A 131 -9.04 4.08 -20.53
C ALA A 131 -7.89 3.16 -20.10
N VAL A 132 -7.72 2.00 -20.77
CA VAL A 132 -6.52 1.16 -20.61
C VAL A 132 -5.27 1.93 -21.02
N ASP A 133 -5.27 2.58 -22.18
CA ASP A 133 -4.11 3.35 -22.67
C ASP A 133 -3.76 4.50 -21.73
N GLN A 134 -4.77 5.18 -21.18
CA GLN A 134 -4.59 6.19 -20.15
C GLN A 134 -3.87 5.65 -18.91
N ILE A 135 -4.33 4.54 -18.32
CA ILE A 135 -3.71 3.98 -17.12
C ILE A 135 -2.33 3.42 -17.47
N VAL A 136 -2.23 2.50 -18.43
CA VAL A 136 -0.98 1.77 -18.76
C VAL A 136 0.15 2.70 -19.23
N SER A 137 -0.18 3.78 -19.95
CA SER A 137 0.83 4.77 -20.35
C SER A 137 1.49 5.45 -19.16
N ARG A 138 0.73 5.74 -18.10
CA ARG A 138 1.24 6.37 -16.87
C ARG A 138 2.01 5.37 -16.01
N GLU A 139 1.53 4.13 -15.96
CA GLU A 139 2.12 3.07 -15.16
C GLU A 139 3.49 2.62 -15.72
N SER A 140 3.59 2.43 -17.03
CA SER A 140 4.75 1.74 -17.63
C SER A 140 5.23 2.34 -18.94
N GLY A 141 4.55 3.35 -19.49
CA GLY A 141 4.80 3.80 -20.86
C GLY A 141 4.59 2.70 -21.88
N TRP A 142 3.73 1.71 -21.58
CA TRP A 142 3.53 0.49 -22.36
C TRP A 142 4.75 -0.43 -22.50
N ASN A 143 5.69 -0.37 -21.56
CA ASN A 143 6.81 -1.31 -21.50
C ASN A 143 6.44 -2.53 -20.64
N PRO A 144 6.26 -3.75 -21.20
CA PRO A 144 5.93 -4.94 -20.40
C PRO A 144 7.05 -5.35 -19.43
N ASN A 145 8.29 -4.92 -19.68
CA ASN A 145 9.43 -5.15 -18.80
C ASN A 145 9.70 -3.98 -17.84
N ALA A 146 8.77 -3.02 -17.70
CA ALA A 146 8.96 -1.88 -16.79
C ALA A 146 9.12 -2.36 -15.34
N VAL A 147 10.13 -1.82 -14.65
CA VAL A 147 10.35 -2.00 -13.21
C VAL A 147 10.56 -0.62 -12.58
N ASN A 148 9.76 -0.30 -11.58
CA ASN A 148 9.92 0.94 -10.82
C ASN A 148 11.16 0.84 -9.91
N PRO A 149 12.15 1.74 -10.07
CA PRO A 149 13.41 1.68 -9.33
C PRO A 149 13.28 2.05 -7.85
N THR A 150 12.16 2.64 -7.44
CA THR A 150 11.88 2.99 -6.04
C THR A 150 11.11 1.87 -5.35
N SER A 151 9.99 1.42 -5.93
CA SER A 151 9.08 0.47 -5.28
C SER A 151 9.29 -1.00 -5.66
N GLY A 152 9.91 -1.28 -6.81
CA GLY A 152 9.98 -2.61 -7.38
C GLY A 152 8.67 -3.09 -8.04
N ALA A 153 7.69 -2.21 -8.21
CA ALA A 153 6.48 -2.49 -8.99
C ALA A 153 6.83 -2.77 -10.46
N CYS A 154 6.10 -3.65 -11.15
CA CYS A 154 6.51 -4.08 -12.48
C CYS A 154 5.39 -4.43 -13.47
N GLY A 155 5.77 -4.49 -14.74
CA GLY A 155 4.88 -4.81 -15.85
C GLY A 155 3.94 -3.66 -16.21
N LEU A 156 3.01 -3.93 -17.13
CA LEU A 156 2.14 -2.91 -17.72
C LEU A 156 1.29 -2.15 -16.70
N GLY A 157 0.81 -2.85 -15.67
CA GLY A 157 0.01 -2.28 -14.59
C GLY A 157 0.76 -2.05 -13.28
N GLN A 158 2.10 -2.04 -13.30
CA GLN A 158 2.95 -1.83 -12.12
C GLN A 158 2.51 -2.65 -10.89
N GLN A 159 2.42 -3.96 -11.08
CA GLN A 159 2.01 -4.85 -10.01
C GLN A 159 3.08 -4.91 -8.91
N LEU A 160 2.65 -4.85 -7.65
CA LEU A 160 3.52 -4.95 -6.47
C LEU A 160 2.93 -5.96 -5.47
N PRO A 161 3.66 -7.02 -5.10
CA PRO A 161 4.94 -7.46 -5.67
C PRO A 161 4.78 -8.02 -7.10
N CYS A 162 5.90 -8.11 -7.83
CA CYS A 162 5.95 -8.79 -9.12
C CYS A 162 5.51 -10.25 -9.02
N GLY A 163 4.63 -10.68 -9.92
CA GLY A 163 4.10 -12.04 -9.93
C GLY A 163 3.00 -12.29 -8.89
N LYS A 164 2.45 -11.23 -8.25
CA LYS A 164 1.29 -11.40 -7.33
C LYS A 164 0.03 -11.86 -8.05
N TRP A 165 -0.10 -11.51 -9.33
CA TRP A 165 -1.23 -11.90 -10.16
C TRP A 165 -0.88 -13.15 -10.97
N ALA A 166 -1.90 -13.90 -11.37
CA ALA A 166 -1.71 -15.08 -12.20
C ALA A 166 -1.10 -14.72 -13.57
N GLY A 167 -0.19 -15.56 -14.05
CA GLY A 167 0.54 -15.35 -15.30
C GLY A 167 1.85 -14.59 -15.12
N ALA A 168 2.63 -14.50 -16.20
CA ALA A 168 3.90 -13.78 -16.18
C ALA A 168 3.64 -12.27 -16.22
N TRP A 169 4.23 -11.52 -15.30
CA TRP A 169 4.02 -10.08 -15.19
C TRP A 169 4.57 -9.28 -16.39
N ASN A 170 5.52 -9.85 -17.11
CA ASN A 170 6.17 -9.28 -18.29
C ASN A 170 5.65 -9.85 -19.62
N ASP A 171 4.64 -10.74 -19.58
CA ASP A 171 3.81 -11.05 -20.74
C ASP A 171 2.71 -9.98 -20.83
N PRO A 172 2.65 -9.18 -21.93
CA PRO A 172 1.70 -8.08 -22.03
C PRO A 172 0.24 -8.52 -21.97
N VAL A 173 -0.12 -9.67 -22.55
CA VAL A 173 -1.50 -10.15 -22.57
C VAL A 173 -1.91 -10.66 -21.19
N ALA A 174 -1.04 -11.42 -20.54
CA ALA A 174 -1.28 -11.88 -19.17
C ALA A 174 -1.36 -10.71 -18.19
N ALA A 175 -0.48 -9.73 -18.32
CA ALA A 175 -0.46 -8.53 -17.49
C ALA A 175 -1.75 -7.70 -17.66
N LEU A 176 -2.24 -7.49 -18.90
CA LEU A 176 -3.50 -6.78 -19.16
C LEU A 176 -4.71 -7.53 -18.58
N LYS A 177 -4.78 -8.86 -18.72
CA LYS A 177 -5.84 -9.69 -18.12
C LYS A 177 -5.87 -9.58 -16.60
N ALA A 178 -4.71 -9.70 -15.98
CA ALA A 178 -4.55 -9.57 -14.54
C ALA A 178 -4.92 -8.16 -14.04
N GLN A 179 -4.43 -7.13 -14.73
CA GLN A 179 -4.75 -5.74 -14.41
C GLN A 179 -6.25 -5.49 -14.55
N TYR A 180 -6.89 -5.94 -15.62
CA TYR A 180 -8.33 -5.80 -15.82
C TYR A 180 -9.14 -6.38 -14.65
N GLY A 181 -8.79 -7.58 -14.18
CA GLY A 181 -9.42 -8.18 -13.00
C GLY A 181 -9.29 -7.31 -11.74
N TYR A 182 -8.11 -6.74 -11.50
CA TYR A 182 -7.90 -5.79 -10.39
C TYR A 182 -8.73 -4.51 -10.55
N VAL A 183 -8.72 -3.92 -11.75
CA VAL A 183 -9.46 -2.68 -12.03
C VAL A 183 -10.95 -2.86 -11.79
N VAL A 184 -11.51 -3.97 -12.29
CA VAL A 184 -12.92 -4.30 -12.12
C VAL A 184 -13.25 -4.51 -10.64
N ALA A 185 -12.43 -5.27 -9.92
CA ALA A 185 -12.68 -5.54 -8.51
C ALA A 185 -12.58 -4.30 -7.61
N ARG A 186 -11.68 -3.37 -7.93
CA ARG A 186 -11.41 -2.19 -7.09
C ARG A 186 -12.20 -0.95 -7.48
N TYR A 187 -12.40 -0.73 -8.78
CA TYR A 187 -12.98 0.50 -9.32
C TYR A 187 -14.28 0.28 -10.08
N GLY A 188 -14.60 -0.96 -10.47
CA GLY A 188 -15.75 -1.28 -11.32
C GLY A 188 -15.46 -1.21 -12.81
N GLY A 189 -14.21 -0.95 -13.22
CA GLY A 189 -13.78 -0.89 -14.62
C GLY A 189 -12.75 0.20 -14.91
N TYR A 190 -12.15 0.18 -16.10
CA TYR A 190 -11.08 1.12 -16.46
C TYR A 190 -11.56 2.57 -16.52
N ALA A 191 -12.80 2.82 -16.96
CA ALA A 191 -13.36 4.17 -16.98
C ALA A 191 -13.44 4.77 -15.56
N GLN A 192 -13.89 3.98 -14.59
CA GLN A 192 -13.98 4.39 -13.18
C GLN A 192 -12.61 4.55 -12.55
N ALA A 193 -11.64 3.71 -12.93
CA ALA A 193 -10.26 3.86 -12.50
C ALA A 193 -9.62 5.16 -12.99
N VAL A 194 -9.87 5.55 -14.25
CA VAL A 194 -9.42 6.84 -14.79
C VAL A 194 -10.07 7.99 -14.02
N ALA A 195 -11.39 7.95 -13.81
CA ALA A 195 -12.10 8.99 -13.05
C ALA A 195 -11.60 9.10 -11.60
N PHE A 196 -11.29 7.97 -10.97
CA PHE A 196 -10.68 7.93 -9.64
C PHE A 196 -9.30 8.60 -9.66
N TRP A 197 -8.46 8.24 -10.62
CA TRP A 197 -7.12 8.80 -10.77
C TRP A 197 -7.15 10.31 -11.02
N GLU A 198 -8.09 10.82 -11.82
CA GLU A 198 -8.23 12.26 -12.08
C GLU A 198 -8.48 13.08 -10.81
N GLN A 199 -9.13 12.50 -9.81
CA GLN A 199 -9.43 13.16 -8.54
C GLN A 199 -8.35 12.97 -7.48
N ASN A 200 -7.65 11.83 -7.51
CA ASN A 200 -6.80 11.40 -6.42
C ASN A 200 -5.31 11.40 -6.77
N HIS A 201 -4.98 11.39 -8.07
CA HIS A 201 -3.64 11.24 -8.61
C HIS A 201 -2.91 9.96 -8.17
N TRP A 202 -3.69 8.92 -7.83
CA TRP A 202 -3.22 7.55 -7.57
C TRP A 202 -4.27 6.53 -8.04
N TYR A 203 -3.85 5.27 -8.19
CA TYR A 203 -4.66 4.16 -8.70
C TYR A 203 -4.16 2.80 -8.15
#